data_AF-A0A843BQI1-F1
#
_entry.id   AF-A0A843BQI1-F1
#
_cell.length_a   1.000
_cell.length_b   1.000
_cell.length_c   1.000
_cell.angle_alpha   90.00
_cell.angle_beta   90.00
_cell.angle_gamma   90.00
#
_symmetry.space_group_name_H-M   'P 1'
#
loop_
_entity.id
_entity.type
_entity.pdbx_description
1 polymer ?
#
loop_
_entity_poly.entity_id
_entity_poly.type
_entity_poly.pdbx_seq_one_letter_code
_entity_poly.pdbx_strand_id
1 'polypeptide(L)'
;MIRKIIEGALTMYRDRRTLNLTLLIIVIAIVTVVAIAIISVNAAVNNWGVYEILAAIGGAFLIIGGFGVYTSYAGGVTISSTTLAAQAPEVARAEANYARSRRRKMPWISFIIMAVGVVFLAVGLSAIF
;
A
#
# COMPACT_ATOMS: atom_id res chain seq x y z
N MET A 1 -10.13 -2.53 37.85
CA MET A 1 -11.21 -2.94 36.92
C MET A 1 -11.23 -2.10 35.64
N ILE A 2 -11.26 -0.77 35.74
CA ILE A 2 -11.20 0.17 34.60
C ILE A 2 -9.97 -0.06 33.69
N ARG A 3 -8.79 -0.29 34.28
CA ARG A 3 -7.53 -0.55 33.53
C ARG A 3 -7.61 -1.77 32.59
N LYS A 4 -8.25 -2.87 33.03
CA LYS A 4 -8.42 -4.09 32.23
C LYS A 4 -9.36 -3.88 31.03
N ILE A 5 -10.39 -3.05 31.21
CA ILE A 5 -11.34 -2.72 30.13
C ILE A 5 -10.65 -1.86 29.07
N ILE A 6 -9.83 -0.89 29.49
CA ILE A 6 -9.06 -0.02 28.60
C ILE A 6 -8.02 -0.85 27.82
N GLU A 7 -7.29 -1.76 28.49
CA GLU A 7 -6.32 -2.65 27.85
C GLU A 7 -6.98 -3.60 26.82
N GLY A 8 -8.15 -4.16 27.14
CA GLY A 8 -8.91 -5.01 26.22
C GLY A 8 -9.49 -4.27 25.01
N ALA A 9 -9.93 -3.02 25.20
CA ALA A 9 -10.39 -2.18 24.09
C ALA A 9 -9.22 -1.77 23.16
N LEU A 10 -8.05 -1.51 23.74
CA LEU A 10 -6.82 -1.17 23.02
C LEU A 10 -6.31 -2.32 22.14
N THR A 11 -6.32 -3.55 22.65
CA THR A 11 -5.92 -4.74 21.86
C THR A 11 -6.88 -4.99 20.71
N MET A 12 -8.19 -4.95 20.98
CA MET A 12 -9.21 -5.18 19.96
C MET A 12 -9.20 -4.12 18.85
N TYR A 13 -8.93 -2.85 19.20
CA TYR A 13 -8.77 -1.75 18.24
C TYR A 13 -7.50 -1.93 17.38
N ARG A 14 -6.39 -2.34 18.00
CA ARG A 14 -5.12 -2.60 17.32
C ARG A 14 -5.20 -3.77 16.34
N ASP A 15 -5.96 -4.80 16.69
CA ASP A 15 -6.23 -5.94 15.81
C ASP A 15 -7.09 -5.53 14.62
N ARG A 16 -8.18 -4.79 14.82
CA ARG A 16 -9.02 -4.26 13.71
C ARG A 16 -8.22 -3.39 12.74
N ARG A 17 -7.33 -2.52 13.24
CA ARG A 17 -6.49 -1.66 12.38
C ARG A 17 -5.48 -2.46 11.57
N THR A 18 -4.87 -3.48 12.19
CA THR A 18 -3.95 -4.37 11.48
C THR A 18 -4.69 -5.18 10.41
N LEU A 19 -5.89 -5.65 10.73
CA LEU A 19 -6.74 -6.41 9.82
C LEU A 19 -7.20 -5.56 8.62
N ASN A 20 -7.58 -4.30 8.84
CA ASN A 20 -7.93 -3.37 7.76
C ASN A 20 -6.73 -3.07 6.84
N LEU A 21 -5.53 -2.92 7.41
CA LEU A 21 -4.32 -2.66 6.61
C LEU A 21 -3.91 -3.90 5.80
N THR A 22 -4.05 -5.10 6.38
CA THR A 22 -3.85 -6.37 5.65
C THR A 22 -4.87 -6.54 4.53
N LEU A 23 -6.16 -6.28 4.79
CA LEU A 23 -7.21 -6.32 3.76
C LEU A 23 -6.92 -5.35 2.62
N LEU A 24 -6.50 -4.12 2.93
CA LEU A 24 -6.16 -3.12 1.92
C LEU A 24 -4.99 -3.58 1.03
N ILE A 25 -3.96 -4.22 1.61
CA ILE A 25 -2.85 -4.80 0.85
C ILE A 25 -3.34 -5.94 -0.06
N ILE A 26 -4.21 -6.82 0.44
CA ILE A 26 -4.80 -7.91 -0.35
C ILE A 26 -5.60 -7.34 -1.53
N VAL A 27 -6.41 -6.31 -1.30
CA VAL A 27 -7.18 -5.64 -2.35
C VAL A 27 -6.25 -5.05 -3.41
N ILE A 28 -5.18 -4.37 -3.02
CA ILE A 28 -4.20 -3.81 -3.97
C ILE A 28 -3.51 -4.92 -4.78
N ALA A 29 -3.19 -6.05 -4.16
CA ALA A 29 -2.61 -7.19 -4.86
C ALA A 29 -3.58 -7.74 -5.93
N ILE A 30 -4.86 -7.91 -5.59
CA ILE A 30 -5.89 -8.35 -6.53
C ILE A 30 -6.03 -7.36 -7.68
N VAL A 31 -6.13 -6.06 -7.39
CA VAL A 31 -6.24 -5.01 -8.43
C VAL A 31 -5.01 -5.00 -9.35
N THR A 32 -3.82 -5.23 -8.80
CA THR A 32 -2.58 -5.30 -9.60
C THR A 32 -2.59 -6.50 -10.55
N VAL A 33 -3.00 -7.68 -10.08
CA VAL A 33 -3.10 -8.89 -10.91
C VAL A 33 -4.15 -8.70 -12.02
N VAL A 34 -5.31 -8.14 -11.69
CA VAL A 34 -6.37 -7.85 -12.66
C VAL A 34 -5.89 -6.85 -13.71
N ALA A 35 -5.19 -5.78 -13.31
CA ALA A 35 -4.64 -4.81 -14.24
C ALA A 35 -3.66 -5.45 -15.22
N ILE A 36 -2.76 -6.33 -14.74
CA ILE A 36 -1.81 -7.06 -15.60
C ILE A 36 -2.56 -7.98 -16.57
N ALA A 37 -3.61 -8.68 -16.12
CA ALA A 37 -4.40 -9.55 -16.98
C ALA A 37 -5.08 -8.75 -18.12
N ILE A 38 -5.66 -7.59 -17.80
CA ILE A 38 -6.27 -6.70 -18.81
C ILE A 38 -5.21 -6.20 -19.80
N ILE A 39 -4.04 -5.78 -19.32
CA ILE A 39 -2.93 -5.34 -20.18
C ILE A 39 -2.50 -6.46 -21.12
N SER A 40 -2.33 -7.69 -20.61
CA SER A 40 -1.94 -8.85 -21.41
C SER A 40 -2.97 -9.20 -22.48
N VAL A 41 -4.27 -9.17 -22.15
CA VAL A 41 -5.34 -9.41 -23.14
C VAL A 41 -5.35 -8.30 -24.19
N ASN A 42 -5.27 -7.04 -23.77
CA ASN A 42 -5.28 -5.90 -24.68
C ASN A 42 -4.05 -5.90 -25.61
N ALA A 43 -2.90 -6.30 -25.09
CA ALA A 43 -1.67 -6.47 -25.85
C ALA A 43 -1.80 -7.56 -26.92
N ALA A 44 -2.42 -8.69 -26.58
CA ALA A 44 -2.66 -9.78 -27.51
C ALA A 44 -3.67 -9.39 -28.61
N VAL A 45 -4.75 -8.68 -28.26
CA VAL A 45 -5.78 -8.25 -29.22
C VAL A 45 -5.24 -7.21 -30.21
N ASN A 46 -4.42 -6.27 -29.73
CA ASN A 46 -3.91 -5.17 -30.55
C ASN A 46 -2.49 -5.41 -31.10
N ASN A 47 -1.95 -6.62 -30.95
CA ASN A 47 -0.59 -6.99 -31.37
C ASN A 47 0.49 -5.99 -30.90
N TRP A 48 0.48 -5.66 -29.61
CA TRP A 48 1.46 -4.74 -29.03
C TRP A 48 2.89 -5.26 -29.17
N GLY A 49 3.82 -4.34 -29.38
CA GLY A 49 5.24 -4.62 -29.31
C GLY A 49 5.68 -4.97 -27.89
N VAL A 50 6.74 -5.78 -27.76
CA VAL A 50 7.30 -6.17 -26.44
C VAL A 50 7.60 -4.94 -25.57
N TYR A 51 8.08 -3.85 -26.15
CA TYR A 51 8.38 -2.61 -25.43
C TYR A 51 7.14 -1.88 -24.89
N GLU A 52 6.04 -1.88 -25.63
CA GLU A 52 4.75 -1.30 -25.18
C GLU A 52 4.18 -2.09 -24.01
N ILE A 53 4.28 -3.43 -24.07
CA ILE A 53 3.88 -4.34 -23.00
C ILE A 53 4.70 -4.08 -21.74
N LEU A 54 6.03 -3.98 -21.87
CA LEU A 54 6.93 -3.69 -20.75
C LEU A 54 6.65 -2.33 -20.11
N ALA A 55 6.39 -1.30 -20.92
CA ALA A 55 6.02 0.03 -20.43
C ALA A 55 4.70 0.01 -19.64
N ALA A 56 3.68 -0.69 -20.14
CA ALA A 56 2.39 -0.82 -19.48
C ALA A 56 2.47 -1.60 -18.15
N ILE A 57 3.21 -2.71 -18.14
CA ILE A 57 3.46 -3.50 -16.93
C ILE A 57 4.26 -2.67 -15.90
N GLY A 58 5.30 -1.96 -16.35
CA GLY A 58 6.09 -1.07 -15.50
C GLY A 58 5.24 0.03 -14.85
N GLY A 59 4.36 0.66 -15.63
CA GLY A 59 3.39 1.64 -15.14
C GLY A 59 2.41 1.06 -14.10
N ALA A 60 1.89 -0.15 -14.33
CA ALA A 60 1.00 -0.83 -13.40
C ALA A 60 1.69 -1.14 -12.06
N PHE A 61 2.94 -1.62 -12.09
CA PHE A 61 3.72 -1.85 -10.87
C PHE A 61 4.06 -0.56 -10.12
N LEU A 62 4.35 0.54 -10.82
CA LEU A 62 4.63 1.83 -10.20
C LEU A 62 3.39 2.43 -9.51
N ILE A 63 2.29 2.52 -10.23
CA ILE A 63 1.09 3.27 -9.80
C ILE A 63 0.24 2.42 -8.84
N ILE A 64 -0.10 1.20 -9.23
CA ILE A 64 -1.06 0.38 -8.49
C ILE A 64 -0.33 -0.40 -7.39
N GLY A 65 0.75 -1.10 -7.74
CA GLY A 65 1.50 -1.90 -6.80
C GLY A 65 2.27 -1.05 -5.79
N GLY A 66 3.30 -0.36 -6.25
CA GLY A 66 4.24 0.39 -5.44
C GLY A 66 3.61 1.57 -4.71
N PHE A 67 3.09 2.53 -5.45
CA PHE A 67 2.49 3.75 -4.89
C PHE A 67 1.20 3.47 -4.11
N GLY A 68 0.35 2.55 -4.59
CA GLY A 68 -0.86 2.11 -3.87
C GLY A 68 -0.55 1.50 -2.50
N VAL A 69 0.45 0.61 -2.41
CA VAL A 69 0.87 0.02 -1.11
C VAL A 69 1.53 1.07 -0.22
N TYR A 70 2.35 1.96 -0.77
CA TYR A 70 3.01 3.03 0.00
C TYR A 70 2.01 3.98 0.66
N THR A 71 1.09 4.52 -0.14
CA THR A 71 0.07 5.47 0.32
C THR A 71 -0.91 4.82 1.29
N SER A 72 -1.25 3.56 1.11
CA SER A 72 -2.05 2.76 2.05
C SER A 72 -1.35 2.60 3.41
N TYR A 73 -0.04 2.34 3.40
CA TYR A 73 0.76 2.28 4.62
C TYR A 73 0.89 3.65 5.29
N ALA A 74 1.07 4.72 4.51
CA ALA A 74 1.17 6.08 5.02
C ALA A 74 -0.16 6.62 5.58
N GLY A 75 -1.27 6.37 4.87
CA GLY A 75 -2.63 6.80 5.23
C GLY A 75 -3.22 5.99 6.39
N GLY A 76 -2.91 4.70 6.47
CA GLY A 76 -3.27 3.85 7.62
C GLY A 76 -2.64 4.32 8.94
N VAL A 77 -1.62 5.19 8.89
CA VAL A 77 -0.93 5.75 10.06
C VAL A 77 -1.49 7.11 10.49
N THR A 78 -2.09 7.90 9.59
CA THR A 78 -2.54 9.28 9.87
C THR A 78 -3.97 9.40 10.41
N ILE A 79 -4.89 8.50 10.05
CA ILE A 79 -6.34 8.68 10.30
C ILE A 79 -6.76 8.42 11.76
N SER A 80 -5.97 7.72 12.60
CA SER A 80 -6.42 7.42 13.97
C SER A 80 -6.22 8.56 14.99
N SER A 81 -5.51 9.64 14.65
CA SER A 81 -4.91 10.50 15.70
C SER A 81 -5.79 11.64 16.24
N THR A 82 -6.69 12.24 15.46
CA THR A 82 -7.43 13.45 15.87
C THR A 82 -8.70 13.15 16.67
N THR A 83 -9.49 12.17 16.25
CA THR A 83 -10.72 11.76 16.96
C THR A 83 -10.43 11.02 18.27
N LEU A 84 -9.35 10.21 18.33
CA LEU A 84 -8.92 9.57 19.58
C LEU A 84 -8.31 10.57 20.57
N ALA A 85 -7.63 11.62 20.10
CA ALA A 85 -7.07 12.65 20.98
C ALA A 85 -8.16 13.41 21.75
N ALA A 86 -9.36 13.54 21.20
CA ALA A 86 -10.49 14.18 21.85
C ALA A 86 -11.19 13.31 22.90
N GLN A 87 -11.16 11.98 22.76
CA GLN A 87 -11.85 11.04 23.65
C GLN A 87 -10.93 10.36 24.68
N ALA A 88 -9.66 10.12 24.34
CA ALA A 88 -8.70 9.42 25.20
C ALA A 88 -7.26 9.88 24.91
N PRO A 89 -6.81 11.01 25.49
CA PRO A 89 -5.52 11.64 25.17
C PRO A 89 -4.30 10.76 25.48
N GLU A 90 -4.40 9.87 26.47
CA GLU A 90 -3.33 8.95 26.84
C GLU A 90 -3.15 7.82 25.81
N VAL A 91 -4.26 7.34 25.26
CA VAL A 91 -4.29 6.35 24.17
C VAL A 91 -3.77 6.97 22.87
N ALA A 92 -4.12 8.24 22.60
CA ALA A 92 -3.63 8.98 21.44
C ALA A 92 -2.11 9.21 21.48
N ARG A 93 -1.51 9.47 22.65
CA ARG A 93 -0.04 9.58 22.80
C ARG A 93 0.66 8.23 22.57
N ALA A 94 0.11 7.14 23.10
CA ALA A 94 0.61 5.79 22.84
C ALA A 94 0.51 5.42 21.34
N GLU A 95 -0.60 5.79 20.69
CA GLU A 95 -0.78 5.65 19.25
C GLU A 95 0.21 6.49 18.45
N ALA A 96 0.45 7.75 18.81
CA ALA A 96 1.40 8.61 18.12
C ALA A 96 2.83 8.06 18.18
N ASN A 97 3.21 7.46 19.32
CA ASN A 97 4.51 6.79 19.48
C ASN A 97 4.58 5.47 18.71
N TYR A 98 3.49 4.69 18.70
CA TYR A 98 3.41 3.45 17.92
C TYR A 98 3.40 3.71 16.41
N ALA A 99 2.67 4.73 15.96
CA ALA A 99 2.66 5.26 14.61
C ALA A 99 4.06 5.75 14.19
N ARG A 100 4.77 6.50 15.05
CA ARG A 100 6.16 6.90 14.80
C ARG A 100 7.11 5.70 14.68
N SER A 101 6.97 4.71 15.56
CA SER A 101 7.75 3.47 15.53
C SER A 101 7.49 2.67 14.24
N ARG A 102 6.24 2.59 13.78
CA ARG A 102 5.87 1.95 12.51
C ARG A 102 6.25 2.77 11.28
N ARG A 103 6.23 4.10 11.31
CA ARG A 103 6.79 4.96 10.23
C ARG A 103 8.27 4.67 9.99
N ARG A 104 9.02 4.32 11.04
CA ARG A 104 10.42 3.87 10.89
C ARG A 104 10.54 2.53 10.17
N LYS A 105 9.52 1.67 10.23
CA LYS A 105 9.42 0.43 9.44
C LYS A 105 8.65 0.72 8.14
N MET A 106 9.24 1.54 7.28
CA MET A 106 8.71 1.78 5.94
C MET A 106 8.43 0.44 5.21
N PRO A 107 7.40 0.37 4.36
CA PRO A 107 7.10 -0.84 3.60
C PRO A 107 8.14 -1.02 2.49
N TRP A 108 9.30 -1.59 2.81
CA TRP A 108 10.39 -1.87 1.86
C TRP A 108 9.91 -2.61 0.61
N ILE A 109 8.90 -3.46 0.75
CA ILE A 109 8.24 -4.18 -0.35
C ILE A 109 7.68 -3.20 -1.40
N SER A 110 7.09 -2.07 -0.99
CA SER A 110 6.58 -1.07 -1.93
C SER A 110 7.70 -0.44 -2.73
N PHE A 111 8.84 -0.10 -2.10
CA PHE A 111 10.01 0.44 -2.80
C PHE A 111 10.61 -0.57 -3.78
N ILE A 112 10.65 -1.85 -3.42
CA ILE A 112 11.10 -2.93 -4.32
C ILE A 112 10.17 -3.03 -5.53
N ILE A 113 8.85 -3.01 -5.32
CA ILE A 113 7.87 -3.05 -6.42
C ILE A 113 7.99 -1.81 -7.32
N MET A 114 8.16 -0.61 -6.73
CA MET A 114 8.41 0.61 -7.50
C MET A 114 9.69 0.51 -8.32
N ALA A 115 10.79 0.01 -7.74
CA ALA A 115 12.06 -0.16 -8.44
C ALA A 115 11.93 -1.11 -9.63
N VAL A 116 11.23 -2.25 -9.45
CA VAL A 116 10.90 -3.16 -10.54
C VAL A 116 10.07 -2.43 -11.60
N GLY A 117 9.02 -1.71 -11.20
CA GLY A 117 8.20 -0.92 -12.13
C GLY A 117 9.00 0.10 -12.94
N VAL A 118 9.94 0.81 -12.31
CA VAL A 118 10.85 1.76 -12.97
C VAL A 118 11.73 1.07 -14.01
N VAL A 119 12.29 -0.09 -13.70
CA VAL A 119 13.13 -0.85 -14.66
C VAL A 119 12.31 -1.25 -15.88
N PHE A 120 11.13 -1.83 -15.67
CA PHE A 120 10.24 -2.23 -16.77
C PHE A 120 9.80 -1.02 -17.61
N LEU A 121 9.47 0.10 -16.96
CA LEU A 121 9.10 1.34 -17.64
C LEU A 121 10.27 1.92 -18.44
N ALA A 122 11.48 1.96 -17.88
CA ALA A 122 12.67 2.48 -18.56
C ALA A 122 13.03 1.64 -19.81
N VAL A 123 12.98 0.31 -19.69
CA VAL A 123 13.21 -0.59 -20.83
C VAL A 123 12.12 -0.42 -21.88
N GLY A 124 10.84 -0.35 -21.46
CA GLY A 124 9.73 -0.13 -22.37
C GLY A 124 9.83 1.20 -23.13
N LEU A 125 10.17 2.29 -22.44
CA LEU A 125 10.29 3.61 -23.05
C LEU A 125 11.55 3.78 -23.92
N SER A 126 12.62 3.01 -23.68
CA SER A 126 13.89 3.14 -24.42
C SER A 126 13.84 2.84 -25.92
N ALA A 127 12.76 2.22 -26.40
CA ALA A 127 12.55 1.91 -27.81
C ALA A 127 11.27 2.54 -28.40
N ILE A 128 10.52 3.29 -27.57
CA ILE A 128 9.33 4.05 -28.01
C ILE A 128 9.73 5.48 -28.45
N PHE A 129 10.87 5.97 -27.96
CA PHE A 129 11.53 7.21 -28.38
C PHE A 129 12.76 6.91 -29.24
#